data_AF-A0A925RS87-F1
#
_entry.id   AF-A0A925RS87-F1
#
_cell.length_a   1.000
_cell.length_b   1.000
_cell.length_c   1.000
_cell.angle_alpha   90.00
_cell.angle_beta   90.00
_cell.angle_gamma   90.00
#
_symmetry.space_group_name_H-M   'P 1'
#
loop_
_entity.id
_entity.type
_entity.pdbx_description
1 polymer ?
#
loop_
_entity_poly.entity_id
_entity_poly.type
_entity_poly.pdbx_seq_one_letter_code
_entity_poly.pdbx_strand_id
1 'polypeptide(L)'
;MKAKASRTCFFRFGGDGGGVPIALDELKDALPEGGLFGGGWKWSPEPLRLSENEATDMMAMGYPLAKFQQASDLLYRRSAAGKISPWLAELLDEGKPDWMVKLQREAGVAEQFPRVIRPDLILARNHFSLTELDSVPGGMGITAWLAETYAKAGYEVLGGADGMIEGFRSLLPDGGDVLISEESQDYQAEMNWLTGRLGEAWRTVEAEEYEECGKDIYRFFELFDWESMPFFRQLAEKSVAGEICVTPPFKPHLE
;
A
#
# COMPACT_ATOMS: atom_id res chain seq x y z
N MET A 1 -3.83 -11.58 -19.38
CA MET A 1 -2.63 -10.99 -18.74
C MET A 1 -2.54 -11.53 -17.33
N LYS A 2 -1.44 -12.21 -16.98
CA LYS A 2 -1.22 -12.74 -15.62
C LYS A 2 -0.68 -11.60 -14.75
N ALA A 3 -1.50 -11.04 -13.87
CA ALA A 3 -1.02 -10.11 -12.85
C ALA A 3 -0.09 -10.88 -11.88
N LYS A 4 1.19 -10.51 -11.84
CA LYS A 4 2.09 -10.93 -10.76
C LYS A 4 1.67 -10.14 -9.52
N ALA A 5 0.94 -10.78 -8.62
CA ALA A 5 0.74 -10.23 -7.28
C ALA A 5 2.12 -10.17 -6.59
N SER A 6 2.55 -8.97 -6.23
CA SER A 6 3.69 -8.78 -5.33
C SER A 6 3.36 -9.43 -3.98
N ARG A 7 4.34 -10.09 -3.38
CA ARG A 7 4.21 -10.99 -2.23
C ARG A 7 5.07 -10.45 -1.11
N THR A 8 4.49 -9.93 -0.02
CA THR A 8 5.28 -9.65 1.19
C THR A 8 4.43 -9.51 2.45
N CYS A 9 4.86 -10.20 3.52
CA CYS A 9 4.55 -9.94 4.93
C CYS A 9 5.58 -10.70 5.81
N PHE A 10 5.84 -10.21 7.03
CA PHE A 10 6.96 -10.57 7.89
C PHE A 10 6.90 -11.90 8.60
N PHE A 11 7.41 -12.95 7.97
CA PHE A 11 7.36 -14.25 8.60
C PHE A 11 8.48 -15.20 8.23
N ARG A 12 8.94 -15.99 9.21
CA ARG A 12 9.85 -17.13 9.01
C ARG A 12 9.07 -18.40 8.68
N PHE A 13 9.52 -19.16 7.67
CA PHE A 13 9.09 -20.54 7.42
C PHE A 13 9.98 -21.54 8.16
N GLY A 14 9.39 -22.48 8.91
CA GLY A 14 9.99 -23.79 9.28
C GLY A 14 11.25 -23.84 10.19
N GLY A 15 11.34 -24.92 10.99
CA GLY A 15 12.53 -25.44 11.71
C GLY A 15 13.19 -24.56 12.79
N ASP A 16 13.75 -25.15 13.86
CA ASP A 16 14.38 -24.43 14.99
C ASP A 16 15.78 -23.81 14.70
N GLY A 17 16.34 -23.93 13.49
CA GLY A 17 17.69 -23.44 13.19
C GLY A 17 17.79 -22.81 11.79
N GLY A 18 18.27 -21.57 11.72
CA GLY A 18 18.52 -20.87 10.45
C GLY A 18 19.18 -19.51 10.66
N GLY A 19 18.43 -18.55 11.19
CA GLY A 19 18.94 -17.20 11.49
C GLY A 19 19.63 -17.10 12.84
N VAL A 20 20.57 -16.17 12.95
CA VAL A 20 21.18 -15.77 14.22
C VAL A 20 20.34 -14.62 14.81
N PRO A 21 19.88 -14.69 16.07
CA PRO A 21 19.20 -13.56 16.71
C PRO A 21 20.05 -12.30 16.61
N ILE A 22 19.45 -11.23 16.10
CA ILE A 22 20.15 -9.95 15.94
C ILE A 22 20.15 -9.26 17.30
N ALA A 23 21.30 -8.76 17.76
CA ALA A 23 21.31 -7.98 18.99
C ALA A 23 20.47 -6.71 18.80
N LEU A 24 19.76 -6.26 19.84
CA LEU A 24 18.90 -5.08 19.73
C LEU A 24 19.68 -3.83 19.29
N ASP A 25 20.93 -3.71 19.72
CA ASP A 25 21.79 -2.59 19.34
C ASP A 25 22.23 -2.69 17.87
N GLU A 26 22.55 -3.89 17.38
CA GLU A 26 22.85 -4.11 15.94
C GLU A 26 21.66 -3.77 15.04
N LEU A 27 20.43 -4.10 15.49
CA LEU A 27 19.22 -3.78 14.74
C LEU A 27 18.93 -2.27 14.73
N LYS A 28 19.22 -1.58 15.84
CA LYS A 28 19.12 -0.11 15.90
C LYS A 28 20.21 0.56 15.05
N ASP A 29 21.42 0.03 15.06
CA ASP A 29 22.54 0.55 14.26
C ASP A 29 22.30 0.34 12.75
N ALA A 30 21.50 -0.64 12.38
CA ALA A 30 21.09 -0.88 10.99
C ALA A 30 19.99 0.07 10.49
N LEU A 31 19.37 0.87 11.37
CA LEU A 31 18.37 1.87 10.95
C LEU A 31 19.04 2.94 10.08
N PRO A 32 18.36 3.41 9.03
CA PRO A 32 18.87 4.52 8.25
C PRO A 32 18.96 5.79 9.10
N GLU A 33 19.83 6.72 8.68
CA GLU A 33 19.93 8.04 9.28
C GLU A 33 18.56 8.75 9.23
N GLY A 34 18.09 9.26 10.37
CA GLY A 34 16.73 9.82 10.50
C GLY A 34 15.63 8.81 10.86
N GLY A 35 15.94 7.50 10.88
CA GLY A 35 14.96 6.45 11.17
C GLY A 35 14.02 6.16 10.00
N LEU A 36 13.02 5.30 10.25
CA LEU A 36 11.99 4.94 9.25
C LEU A 36 10.58 5.38 9.65
N PHE A 37 10.35 5.62 10.93
CA PHE A 37 9.04 6.01 11.43
C PHE A 37 9.19 6.80 12.73
N GLY A 38 8.27 7.73 12.99
CA GLY A 38 8.18 8.43 14.26
C GLY A 38 7.90 7.48 15.43
N GLY A 39 8.29 7.88 16.65
CA GLY A 39 7.88 7.21 17.88
C GLY A 39 8.83 6.11 18.41
N GLY A 40 8.57 5.67 19.65
CA GLY A 40 9.41 4.72 20.40
C GLY A 40 9.12 3.26 20.08
N TRP A 41 9.60 2.78 18.93
CA TRP A 41 9.40 1.40 18.47
C TRP A 41 10.09 0.36 19.36
N LYS A 42 9.43 -0.79 19.51
CA LYS A 42 10.00 -1.99 20.12
C LYS A 42 10.33 -2.99 19.02
N TRP A 43 11.61 -3.30 18.92
CA TRP A 43 12.11 -4.23 17.91
C TRP A 43 12.25 -5.64 18.48
N SER A 44 12.05 -6.64 17.63
CA SER A 44 12.28 -8.04 17.95
C SER A 44 13.63 -8.48 17.39
N PRO A 45 14.43 -9.29 18.12
CA PRO A 45 15.67 -9.86 17.59
C PRO A 45 15.43 -10.95 16.54
N GLU A 46 14.18 -11.43 16.41
CA GLU A 46 13.76 -12.46 15.46
C GLU A 46 12.46 -12.03 14.74
N PRO A 47 12.26 -12.43 13.47
CA PRO A 47 10.98 -12.24 12.79
C PRO A 47 9.88 -13.12 13.43
N LEU A 48 8.62 -12.73 13.23
CA LEU A 48 7.48 -13.55 13.64
C LEU A 48 7.53 -14.91 12.91
N ARG A 49 7.39 -16.01 13.65
CA ARG A 49 7.47 -17.35 13.08
C ARG A 49 6.10 -17.77 12.57
N LEU A 50 6.05 -18.30 11.34
CA LEU A 50 4.89 -19.01 10.81
C LEU A 50 5.22 -20.48 10.57
N SER A 51 4.19 -21.30 10.74
CA SER A 51 4.13 -22.62 10.14
C SER A 51 4.07 -22.52 8.61
N GLU A 52 4.45 -23.61 7.95
CA GLU A 52 4.34 -23.71 6.48
C GLU A 52 2.90 -23.50 5.98
N ASN A 53 1.91 -23.94 6.76
CA ASN A 53 0.50 -23.77 6.43
C ASN A 53 0.08 -22.30 6.50
N GLU A 54 0.38 -21.61 7.61
CA GLU A 54 0.03 -20.19 7.75
C GLU A 54 0.67 -19.34 6.65
N ALA A 55 1.93 -19.61 6.32
CA ALA A 55 2.60 -18.83 5.31
C ALA A 55 2.14 -19.19 3.88
N THR A 56 1.72 -20.44 3.63
CA THR A 56 1.01 -20.82 2.39
C THR A 56 -0.34 -20.09 2.28
N ASP A 57 -1.13 -20.08 3.34
CA ASP A 57 -2.45 -19.44 3.38
C ASP A 57 -2.34 -17.94 3.13
N MET A 58 -1.39 -17.28 3.79
CA MET A 58 -1.16 -15.85 3.62
C MET A 58 -0.72 -15.51 2.18
N MET A 59 0.12 -16.35 1.57
CA MET A 59 0.54 -16.19 0.19
C MET A 59 -0.58 -16.41 -0.82
N ALA A 60 -1.55 -17.26 -0.49
CA ALA A 60 -2.73 -17.49 -1.31
C ALA A 60 -3.76 -16.35 -1.19
N MET A 61 -3.72 -15.55 -0.12
CA MET A 61 -4.75 -14.57 0.23
C MET A 61 -4.78 -13.33 -0.69
N GLY A 62 -3.64 -12.92 -1.26
CA GLY A 62 -3.56 -11.70 -2.06
C GLY A 62 -4.52 -11.67 -3.27
N TYR A 63 -4.70 -12.80 -3.96
CA TYR A 63 -5.60 -12.86 -5.12
C TYR A 63 -7.09 -12.77 -4.73
N PRO A 64 -7.59 -13.57 -3.76
CA PRO A 64 -8.94 -13.41 -3.21
C PRO A 64 -9.24 -11.99 -2.72
N LEU A 65 -8.32 -11.33 -2.02
CA LEU A 65 -8.52 -9.96 -1.53
C LEU A 65 -8.64 -8.94 -2.67
N ALA A 66 -7.78 -9.04 -3.69
CA ALA A 66 -7.91 -8.22 -4.89
C ALA A 66 -9.27 -8.46 -5.58
N LYS A 67 -9.77 -9.71 -5.59
CA LYS A 67 -11.10 -10.03 -6.12
C LYS A 67 -12.24 -9.51 -5.25
N PHE A 68 -12.08 -9.51 -3.94
CA PHE A 68 -13.03 -8.90 -3.02
C PHE A 68 -13.18 -7.41 -3.30
N GLN A 69 -12.06 -6.67 -3.44
CA GLN A 69 -12.08 -5.25 -3.77
C GLN A 69 -12.72 -4.97 -5.13
N GLN A 70 -12.42 -5.77 -6.16
CA GLN A 70 -13.07 -5.69 -7.48
C GLN A 70 -14.58 -5.95 -7.40
N ALA A 71 -15.01 -6.90 -6.55
CA ALA A 71 -16.42 -7.19 -6.35
C ALA A 71 -17.13 -6.03 -5.61
N SER A 72 -16.49 -5.43 -4.61
CA SER A 72 -17.01 -4.25 -3.90
C SER A 72 -17.24 -3.07 -4.85
N ASP A 73 -16.27 -2.77 -5.72
CA ASP A 73 -16.42 -1.73 -6.76
C ASP A 73 -17.57 -2.04 -7.72
N LEU A 74 -17.66 -3.28 -8.20
CA LEU A 74 -18.75 -3.71 -9.09
C LEU A 74 -20.12 -3.53 -8.44
N LEU A 75 -20.24 -3.88 -7.15
CA LEU A 75 -21.48 -3.70 -6.40
C LEU A 75 -21.83 -2.21 -6.23
N TYR A 76 -20.86 -1.38 -5.83
CA TYR A 76 -21.03 0.07 -5.72
C TYR A 76 -21.54 0.64 -7.05
N ARG A 77 -20.88 0.33 -8.17
CA ARG A 77 -21.26 0.86 -9.48
C ARG A 77 -22.62 0.39 -9.95
N ARG A 78 -22.98 -0.87 -9.72
CA ARG A 78 -24.32 -1.37 -10.03
C ARG A 78 -25.38 -0.69 -9.18
N SER A 79 -25.08 -0.37 -7.92
CA SER A 79 -25.96 0.38 -7.03
C SER A 79 -26.14 1.81 -7.56
N ALA A 80 -25.05 2.52 -7.84
CA ALA A 80 -25.07 3.88 -8.38
C ALA A 80 -25.78 3.99 -9.74
N ALA A 81 -25.71 2.95 -10.58
CA ALA A 81 -26.40 2.87 -11.87
C ALA A 81 -27.87 2.37 -11.78
N GLY A 82 -28.41 2.18 -10.58
CA GLY A 82 -29.78 1.69 -10.36
C GLY A 82 -30.03 0.26 -10.88
N LYS A 83 -28.98 -0.56 -11.01
CA LYS A 83 -29.06 -1.96 -11.46
C LYS A 83 -29.27 -2.95 -10.33
N ILE A 84 -29.02 -2.51 -9.09
CA ILE A 84 -29.36 -3.19 -7.83
C ILE A 84 -29.93 -2.15 -6.86
N SER A 85 -30.21 -2.55 -5.62
CA SER A 85 -30.73 -1.63 -4.60
C SER A 85 -29.78 -0.44 -4.37
N PRO A 86 -30.29 0.81 -4.28
CA PRO A 86 -29.46 2.01 -4.27
C PRO A 86 -28.74 2.28 -2.94
N TRP A 87 -29.18 1.64 -1.85
CA TRP A 87 -28.71 1.93 -0.48
C TRP A 87 -27.19 1.84 -0.33
N LEU A 88 -26.52 0.96 -1.10
CA LEU A 88 -25.08 0.78 -1.00
C LEU A 88 -24.33 2.02 -1.49
N ALA A 89 -24.72 2.56 -2.65
CA ALA A 89 -24.15 3.79 -3.16
C ALA A 89 -24.55 4.99 -2.31
N GLU A 90 -25.82 5.08 -1.89
CA GLU A 90 -26.30 6.15 -1.01
C GLU A 90 -25.51 6.21 0.30
N LEU A 91 -25.28 5.06 0.95
CA LEU A 91 -24.49 4.96 2.17
C LEU A 91 -23.02 5.32 1.93
N LEU A 92 -22.41 4.78 0.88
CA LEU A 92 -20.99 5.01 0.59
C LEU A 92 -20.71 6.41 0.05
N ASP A 93 -21.71 7.13 -0.47
CA ASP A 93 -21.55 8.51 -0.94
C ASP A 93 -21.92 9.55 0.13
N GLU A 94 -22.44 9.12 1.28
CA GLU A 94 -22.86 10.02 2.36
C GLU A 94 -21.68 10.87 2.85
N GLY A 95 -21.90 12.19 2.94
CA GLY A 95 -20.89 13.16 3.37
C GLY A 95 -19.82 13.52 2.32
N LYS A 96 -19.80 12.86 1.15
CA LYS A 96 -18.78 13.10 0.11
C LYS A 96 -19.17 14.25 -0.82
N PRO A 97 -18.20 15.06 -1.30
CA PRO A 97 -18.48 16.11 -2.26
C PRO A 97 -19.03 15.58 -3.59
N ASP A 98 -20.04 16.25 -4.14
CA ASP A 98 -20.70 15.93 -5.42
C ASP A 98 -19.73 15.66 -6.57
N TRP A 99 -18.65 16.46 -6.67
CA TRP A 99 -17.68 16.35 -7.75
C TRP A 99 -16.90 15.03 -7.67
N MET A 100 -16.55 14.58 -6.46
CA MET A 100 -15.80 13.35 -6.21
C MET A 100 -16.69 12.13 -6.45
N VAL A 101 -17.96 12.21 -6.01
CA VAL A 101 -18.96 11.16 -6.27
C VAL A 101 -19.21 10.99 -7.76
N LYS A 102 -19.28 12.08 -8.53
CA LYS A 102 -19.42 12.01 -9.99
C LYS A 102 -18.17 11.42 -10.64
N LEU A 103 -16.98 11.87 -10.22
CA LEU A 103 -15.70 11.45 -10.78
C LEU A 103 -15.44 9.95 -10.63
N GLN A 104 -15.67 9.36 -9.45
CA GLN A 104 -15.42 7.92 -9.24
C GLN A 104 -16.31 6.99 -10.09
N ARG A 105 -17.44 7.52 -10.60
CA ARG A 105 -18.41 6.81 -11.44
C ARG A 105 -18.07 6.91 -12.94
N GLU A 106 -17.09 7.72 -13.33
CA GLU A 106 -16.66 7.85 -14.71
C GLU A 106 -16.06 6.56 -15.27
N ALA A 107 -16.26 6.34 -16.57
CA ALA A 107 -15.80 5.12 -17.24
C ALA A 107 -14.27 4.96 -17.23
N GLY A 108 -13.53 6.07 -17.24
CA GLY A 108 -12.06 6.05 -17.19
C GLY A 108 -11.49 5.40 -15.93
N VAL A 109 -12.24 5.47 -14.82
CA VAL A 109 -11.85 4.89 -13.52
C VAL A 109 -12.42 3.48 -13.35
N ALA A 110 -13.14 2.93 -14.34
CA ALA A 110 -13.85 1.66 -14.24
C ALA A 110 -12.95 0.53 -13.71
N GLU A 111 -11.96 0.18 -14.51
CA GLU A 111 -11.09 -0.98 -14.26
C GLU A 111 -9.79 -0.61 -13.53
N GLN A 112 -9.76 0.54 -12.85
CA GLN A 112 -8.63 0.98 -12.03
C GLN A 112 -8.82 0.52 -10.58
N PHE A 113 -7.78 -0.04 -9.97
CA PHE A 113 -7.85 -0.52 -8.58
C PHE A 113 -6.55 -0.17 -7.85
N PRO A 114 -6.59 0.01 -6.52
CA PRO A 114 -5.40 0.06 -5.69
C PRO A 114 -4.48 -1.11 -6.03
N ARG A 115 -3.22 -0.76 -6.30
CA ARG A 115 -2.20 -1.73 -6.72
C ARG A 115 -1.37 -2.27 -5.55
N VAL A 116 -1.47 -1.61 -4.41
CA VAL A 116 -1.01 -2.08 -3.10
C VAL A 116 -2.23 -2.18 -2.21
N ILE A 117 -2.33 -3.26 -1.46
CA ILE A 117 -3.36 -3.47 -0.45
C ILE A 117 -2.67 -3.98 0.82
N ARG A 118 -3.12 -3.52 1.99
CA ARG A 118 -2.66 -4.07 3.28
C ARG A 118 -3.86 -4.69 3.99
N PRO A 119 -3.95 -6.03 4.03
CA PRO A 119 -4.91 -6.69 4.90
C PRO A 119 -4.38 -6.66 6.33
N ASP A 120 -5.18 -6.12 7.24
CA ASP A 120 -4.88 -6.22 8.66
C ASP A 120 -5.42 -7.55 9.18
N LEU A 121 -4.51 -8.40 9.64
CA LEU A 121 -4.78 -9.79 9.97
C LEU A 121 -4.53 -10.06 11.46
N ILE A 122 -5.50 -10.72 12.08
CA ILE A 122 -5.32 -11.34 13.40
C ILE A 122 -5.02 -12.82 13.19
N LEU A 123 -3.85 -13.26 13.66
CA LEU A 123 -3.51 -14.68 13.73
C LEU A 123 -4.19 -15.32 14.96
N ALA A 124 -5.25 -16.07 14.72
CA ALA A 124 -5.88 -16.94 15.70
C ALA A 124 -5.20 -18.32 15.70
N ARG A 125 -5.63 -19.24 16.59
CA ARG A 125 -4.93 -20.51 16.86
C ARG A 125 -4.51 -21.32 15.63
N ASN A 126 -5.23 -21.24 14.50
CA ASN A 126 -4.92 -21.94 13.24
C ASN A 126 -5.54 -21.23 12.00
N HIS A 127 -5.80 -19.92 12.05
CA HIS A 127 -6.34 -19.18 10.90
C HIS A 127 -6.09 -17.67 11.03
N PHE A 128 -6.10 -16.98 9.90
CA PHE A 128 -6.12 -15.53 9.85
C PHE A 128 -7.56 -15.01 9.81
N SER A 129 -7.85 -13.99 10.61
CA SER A 129 -9.07 -13.19 10.51
C SER A 129 -8.73 -11.81 9.96
N LEU A 130 -9.38 -11.41 8.87
CA LEU A 130 -9.25 -10.07 8.28
C LEU A 130 -10.11 -9.07 9.07
N THR A 131 -9.52 -7.95 9.49
CA THR A 131 -10.24 -6.86 10.17
C THR A 131 -10.44 -5.65 9.27
N GLU A 132 -9.47 -5.36 8.40
CA GLU A 132 -9.46 -4.20 7.52
C GLU A 132 -8.71 -4.54 6.22
N LEU A 133 -9.05 -3.84 5.14
CA LEU A 133 -8.31 -3.89 3.88
C LEU A 133 -8.03 -2.46 3.42
N ASP A 134 -6.82 -1.99 3.73
CA ASP A 134 -6.36 -0.64 3.44
C ASP A 134 -5.87 -0.53 1.98
N SER A 135 -6.33 0.53 1.30
CA SER A 135 -6.04 0.84 -0.11
C SER A 135 -4.91 1.86 -0.30
N VAL A 136 -4.50 2.58 0.76
CA VAL A 136 -3.42 3.57 0.76
C VAL A 136 -2.44 3.27 1.92
N PRO A 137 -1.90 2.04 2.01
CA PRO A 137 -1.28 1.62 3.25
C PRO A 137 0.12 2.18 3.44
N GLY A 138 0.39 2.68 4.64
CA GLY A 138 1.74 2.87 5.17
C GLY A 138 2.43 1.57 5.60
N GLY A 139 3.66 1.70 6.07
CA GLY A 139 4.47 0.60 6.60
C GLY A 139 5.28 -0.15 5.53
N MET A 140 5.28 0.29 4.27
CA MET A 140 5.96 -0.43 3.19
C MET A 140 7.48 -0.34 3.28
N GLY A 141 7.99 0.84 3.61
CA GLY A 141 9.43 1.08 3.71
C GLY A 141 10.03 0.40 4.95
N ILE A 142 9.37 0.51 6.11
CA ILE A 142 9.76 -0.29 7.28
C ILE A 142 9.63 -1.79 7.00
N THR A 143 8.62 -2.18 6.20
CA THR A 143 8.45 -3.59 5.80
C THR A 143 9.66 -4.13 5.03
N ALA A 144 10.04 -3.40 4.00
CA ALA A 144 11.20 -3.72 3.18
C ALA A 144 12.51 -3.73 3.99
N TRP A 145 12.76 -2.73 4.84
CA TRP A 145 14.00 -2.64 5.61
C TRP A 145 14.18 -3.80 6.60
N LEU A 146 13.13 -4.17 7.35
CA LEU A 146 13.18 -5.32 8.25
C LEU A 146 13.37 -6.63 7.46
N ALA A 147 12.78 -6.76 6.27
CA ALA A 147 12.94 -7.95 5.43
C ALA A 147 14.41 -8.12 5.00
N GLU A 148 15.06 -7.05 4.57
CA GLU A 148 16.49 -7.05 4.28
C GLU A 148 17.34 -7.38 5.51
N THR A 149 16.99 -6.78 6.66
CA THR A 149 17.76 -6.92 7.91
C THR A 149 17.72 -8.37 8.41
N TYR A 150 16.53 -8.97 8.49
CA TYR A 150 16.41 -10.37 8.90
C TYR A 150 16.98 -11.34 7.85
N ALA A 151 16.83 -11.07 6.56
CA ALA A 151 17.45 -11.90 5.52
C ALA A 151 18.99 -11.91 5.63
N LYS A 152 19.62 -10.75 5.89
CA LYS A 152 21.07 -10.65 6.16
C LYS A 152 21.51 -11.44 7.38
N ALA A 153 20.65 -11.54 8.40
CA ALA A 153 20.88 -12.36 9.59
C ALA A 153 20.63 -13.87 9.37
N GLY A 154 20.31 -14.29 8.14
CA GLY A 154 20.14 -15.70 7.76
C GLY A 154 18.73 -16.24 7.96
N TYR A 155 17.74 -15.40 8.25
CA TYR A 155 16.35 -15.85 8.29
C TYR A 155 15.76 -15.98 6.88
N GLU A 156 14.99 -17.04 6.66
CA GLU A 156 14.11 -17.14 5.51
C GLU A 156 12.91 -16.22 5.75
N VAL A 157 12.86 -15.09 5.05
CA VAL A 157 11.77 -14.11 5.16
C VAL A 157 10.78 -14.35 4.03
N LEU A 158 9.49 -14.39 4.34
CA LEU A 158 8.46 -14.50 3.32
C LEU A 158 8.47 -13.28 2.37
N GLY A 159 8.57 -13.57 1.07
CA GLY A 159 8.78 -12.56 0.03
C GLY A 159 10.25 -12.24 -0.25
N GLY A 160 11.17 -12.75 0.58
CA GLY A 160 12.61 -12.52 0.47
C GLY A 160 13.03 -11.11 0.91
N ALA A 161 14.32 -10.80 0.71
CA ALA A 161 14.89 -9.50 1.08
C ALA A 161 14.32 -8.34 0.25
N ASP A 162 14.08 -8.57 -1.05
CA ASP A 162 13.75 -7.51 -2.00
C ASP A 162 12.26 -7.50 -2.42
N GLY A 163 11.43 -8.40 -1.88
CA GLY A 163 10.04 -8.61 -2.33
C GLY A 163 9.18 -7.34 -2.31
N MET A 164 9.26 -6.57 -1.22
CA MET A 164 8.56 -5.27 -1.12
C MET A 164 9.07 -4.26 -2.15
N ILE A 165 10.38 -4.17 -2.34
CA ILE A 165 11.01 -3.20 -3.24
C ILE A 165 10.65 -3.50 -4.69
N GLU A 166 10.80 -4.76 -5.13
CA GLU A 166 10.39 -5.19 -6.47
C GLU A 166 8.89 -5.06 -6.69
N GLY A 167 8.11 -5.33 -5.64
CA GLY A 167 6.68 -5.12 -5.61
C GLY A 167 6.28 -3.68 -5.91
N PHE A 168 6.84 -2.76 -5.13
CA PHE A 168 6.57 -1.34 -5.27
C PHE A 168 7.11 -0.80 -6.60
N ARG A 169 8.28 -1.26 -7.06
CA ARG A 169 8.81 -0.92 -8.39
C ARG A 169 7.84 -1.28 -9.51
N SER A 170 7.13 -2.41 -9.37
CA SER A 170 6.17 -2.85 -10.38
C SER A 170 4.98 -1.91 -10.55
N LEU A 171 4.73 -1.02 -9.57
CA LEU A 171 3.66 -0.03 -9.59
C LEU A 171 3.89 1.01 -10.69
N LEU A 172 5.09 1.58 -10.75
CA LEU A 172 5.45 2.59 -11.75
C LEU A 172 6.78 2.16 -12.42
N PRO A 173 6.73 1.35 -13.49
CA PRO A 173 7.92 0.72 -14.06
C PRO A 173 9.00 1.70 -14.53
N ASP A 174 8.60 2.89 -14.94
CA ASP A 174 9.49 3.97 -15.42
C ASP A 174 9.91 4.94 -14.30
N GLY A 175 9.55 4.63 -13.06
CA GLY A 175 9.67 5.54 -11.92
C GLY A 175 8.47 6.47 -11.79
N GLY A 176 8.47 7.27 -10.73
CA GLY A 176 7.37 8.18 -10.45
C GLY A 176 7.57 8.98 -9.18
N ASP A 177 6.63 9.88 -8.95
CA ASP A 177 6.60 10.71 -7.76
C ASP A 177 5.65 10.08 -6.73
N VAL A 178 6.16 9.89 -5.51
CA VAL A 178 5.38 9.47 -4.34
C VAL A 178 4.93 10.75 -3.63
N LEU A 179 3.64 11.08 -3.74
CA LEU A 179 3.08 12.30 -3.12
C LEU A 179 2.64 12.00 -1.70
N ILE A 180 3.19 12.70 -0.72
CA ILE A 180 2.91 12.50 0.71
C ILE A 180 2.24 13.75 1.25
N SER A 181 1.08 13.64 1.88
CA SER A 181 0.42 14.79 2.53
C SER A 181 1.04 15.16 3.87
N GLU A 182 0.77 16.38 4.33
CA GLU A 182 1.13 16.82 5.69
C GLU A 182 0.52 15.89 6.77
N GLU A 183 -0.73 15.45 6.59
CA GLU A 183 -1.42 14.49 7.48
C GLU A 183 -0.71 13.12 7.53
N SER A 184 0.05 12.78 6.49
CA SER A 184 0.79 11.53 6.35
C SER A 184 2.29 11.67 6.62
N GLN A 185 2.73 12.81 7.18
CA GLN A 185 4.16 13.12 7.36
C GLN A 185 4.92 12.11 8.23
N ASP A 186 4.25 11.42 9.16
CA ASP A 186 4.86 10.37 9.99
C ASP A 186 5.47 9.21 9.16
N TYR A 187 4.97 9.00 7.93
CA TYR A 187 5.46 8.00 6.99
C TYR A 187 6.56 8.52 6.06
N GLN A 188 6.89 9.81 6.09
CA GLN A 188 7.83 10.42 5.15
C GLN A 188 9.21 9.75 5.20
N ALA A 189 9.71 9.42 6.39
CA ALA A 189 11.01 8.77 6.56
C ALA A 189 11.08 7.40 5.88
N GLU A 190 10.05 6.55 6.03
CA GLU A 190 10.04 5.24 5.37
C GLU A 190 9.87 5.35 3.86
N MET A 191 9.10 6.32 3.37
CA MET A 191 8.88 6.51 1.94
C MET A 191 10.12 7.11 1.26
N ASN A 192 10.84 8.01 1.94
CA ASN A 192 12.16 8.50 1.51
C ASN A 192 13.15 7.36 1.39
N TRP A 193 13.19 6.47 2.40
CA TRP A 193 14.04 5.30 2.36
C TRP A 193 13.65 4.37 1.21
N LEU A 194 12.36 4.06 1.04
CA LEU A 194 11.86 3.17 -0.02
C LEU A 194 12.20 3.71 -1.41
N THR A 195 11.93 4.98 -1.67
CA THR A 195 12.28 5.64 -2.95
C THR A 195 13.79 5.66 -3.19
N GLY A 196 14.59 5.90 -2.15
CA GLY A 196 16.05 5.78 -2.21
C GLY A 196 16.52 4.38 -2.65
N ARG A 197 15.81 3.31 -2.26
CA ARG A 197 16.09 1.93 -2.72
C ARG A 197 15.62 1.66 -4.15
N LEU A 198 14.63 2.39 -4.63
CA LEU A 198 14.10 2.26 -5.99
C LEU A 198 14.99 2.96 -7.03
N GLY A 199 15.73 4.01 -6.62
CA GLY A 199 16.73 4.71 -7.42
C GLY A 199 16.25 6.05 -7.98
N GLU A 200 17.10 6.73 -8.76
CA GLU A 200 16.94 8.14 -9.18
C GLU A 200 15.67 8.45 -9.98
N ALA A 201 15.02 7.44 -10.57
CA ALA A 201 13.76 7.62 -11.27
C ALA A 201 12.59 7.95 -10.31
N TRP A 202 12.75 7.62 -9.03
CA TRP A 202 11.77 7.78 -7.96
C TRP A 202 12.14 8.91 -7.01
N ARG A 203 11.14 9.62 -6.51
CA ARG A 203 11.31 10.56 -5.41
C ARG A 203 10.00 10.70 -4.63
N THR A 204 10.14 11.09 -3.38
CA THR A 204 9.03 11.62 -2.58
C THR A 204 8.87 13.11 -2.87
N VAL A 205 7.62 13.59 -2.84
CA VAL A 205 7.28 15.00 -2.99
C VAL A 205 6.16 15.31 -2.00
N GLU A 206 6.22 16.47 -1.34
CA GLU A 206 5.09 16.98 -0.55
C GLU A 206 3.90 17.19 -1.47
N ALA A 207 2.75 16.63 -1.12
CA ALA A 207 1.57 16.69 -1.95
C ALA A 207 1.15 18.14 -2.16
N GLU A 208 1.08 18.93 -1.10
CA GLU A 208 0.61 20.32 -1.08
C GLU A 208 1.43 21.27 -1.96
N GLU A 209 2.70 20.94 -2.19
CA GLU A 209 3.63 21.72 -3.04
C GLU A 209 3.83 21.09 -4.43
N TYR A 210 3.09 20.03 -4.77
CA TYR A 210 3.32 19.28 -5.99
C TYR A 210 3.02 20.10 -7.26
N GLU A 211 4.04 20.23 -8.11
CA GLU A 211 3.93 20.73 -9.47
C GLU A 211 4.07 19.58 -10.48
N GLU A 212 3.13 19.48 -11.41
CA GLU A 212 3.09 18.40 -12.39
C GLU A 212 4.33 18.39 -13.29
N CYS A 213 5.04 17.25 -13.30
CA CYS A 213 6.27 17.07 -14.08
C CYS A 213 6.18 15.96 -15.13
N GLY A 214 4.97 15.48 -15.43
CA GLY A 214 4.71 14.44 -16.44
C GLY A 214 5.14 13.02 -16.03
N LYS A 215 5.43 12.79 -14.73
CA LYS A 215 5.68 11.46 -14.17
C LYS A 215 4.38 10.81 -13.68
N ASP A 216 4.38 9.48 -13.67
CA ASP A 216 3.35 8.72 -12.97
C ASP A 216 3.44 8.94 -11.46
N ILE A 217 2.31 8.82 -10.78
CA ILE A 217 2.18 9.17 -9.37
C ILE A 217 1.75 7.96 -8.55
N TYR A 218 2.44 7.77 -7.43
CA TYR A 218 1.92 7.02 -6.30
C TYR A 218 1.38 8.01 -5.27
N ARG A 219 0.07 8.05 -5.02
CA ARG A 219 -0.47 8.91 -3.96
C ARG A 219 -0.35 8.22 -2.60
N PHE A 220 0.16 8.96 -1.63
CA PHE A 220 0.24 8.60 -0.22
C PHE A 220 -0.48 9.69 0.58
N PHE A 221 -1.76 9.82 0.31
CA PHE A 221 -2.70 10.69 0.99
C PHE A 221 -4.12 10.17 0.80
N GLU A 222 -4.99 10.51 1.75
CA GLU A 222 -6.37 10.05 1.76
C GLU A 222 -7.27 10.97 0.94
N LEU A 223 -8.37 10.43 0.40
CA LEU A 223 -9.24 11.28 -0.43
C LEU A 223 -10.02 12.31 0.39
N PHE A 224 -10.12 12.16 1.72
CA PHE A 224 -10.72 13.17 2.59
C PHE A 224 -9.82 14.40 2.79
N ASP A 225 -8.52 14.32 2.50
CA ASP A 225 -7.57 15.45 2.59
C ASP A 225 -7.72 16.45 1.42
N TRP A 226 -8.64 16.22 0.48
CA TRP A 226 -8.73 16.97 -0.77
C TRP A 226 -8.83 18.51 -0.61
N GLU A 227 -9.33 19.00 0.54
CA GLU A 227 -9.43 20.44 0.82
C GLU A 227 -8.09 21.10 1.09
N SER A 228 -7.10 20.37 1.60
CA SER A 228 -5.75 20.91 1.85
C SER A 228 -4.90 20.98 0.59
N MET A 229 -5.32 20.33 -0.51
CA MET A 229 -4.53 20.15 -1.73
C MET A 229 -5.16 20.85 -2.95
N PRO A 230 -4.64 22.02 -3.37
CA PRO A 230 -5.22 22.79 -4.47
C PRO A 230 -5.29 22.05 -5.82
N PHE A 231 -4.34 21.14 -6.07
CA PHE A 231 -4.22 20.38 -7.33
C PHE A 231 -5.03 19.08 -7.34
N PHE A 232 -5.57 18.64 -6.19
CA PHE A 232 -6.17 17.32 -6.03
C PHE A 232 -7.25 17.05 -7.08
N ARG A 233 -8.20 17.98 -7.23
CA ARG A 233 -9.31 17.82 -8.16
C ARG A 233 -8.83 17.77 -9.61
N GLN A 234 -7.87 18.63 -9.97
CA GLN A 234 -7.28 18.63 -11.30
C GLN A 234 -6.55 17.31 -11.58
N LEU A 235 -5.79 16.81 -10.60
CA LEU A 235 -5.08 15.54 -10.71
C LEU A 235 -6.07 14.37 -10.88
N ALA A 236 -7.15 14.36 -10.11
CA ALA A 236 -8.20 13.36 -10.24
C ALA A 236 -8.85 13.39 -11.63
N GLU A 237 -9.19 14.58 -12.14
CA GLU A 237 -9.77 14.77 -13.48
C GLU A 237 -8.82 14.28 -14.59
N LYS A 238 -7.52 14.60 -14.50
CA LYS A 238 -6.49 14.12 -15.44
C LYS A 238 -6.29 12.61 -15.37
N SER A 239 -6.32 12.05 -14.16
CA SER A 239 -6.23 10.60 -13.96
C SER A 239 -7.39 9.86 -14.61
N VAL A 240 -8.62 10.39 -14.48
CA VAL A 240 -9.81 9.84 -15.14
C VAL A 240 -9.71 9.96 -16.66
N ALA A 241 -9.17 11.08 -17.16
CA ALA A 241 -8.96 11.30 -18.59
C ALA A 241 -7.86 10.42 -19.19
N GLY A 242 -7.06 9.75 -18.36
CA GLY A 242 -5.91 8.94 -18.79
C GLY A 242 -4.71 9.78 -19.22
N GLU A 243 -4.67 11.06 -18.82
CA GLU A 243 -3.54 11.96 -19.10
C GLU A 243 -2.34 11.69 -18.18
N ILE A 244 -2.59 11.14 -16.99
CA ILE A 244 -1.57 10.80 -15.99
C ILE A 244 -1.95 9.51 -15.27
N CYS A 245 -0.98 8.62 -15.02
CA CYS A 245 -1.24 7.44 -14.18
C CYS A 245 -1.13 7.84 -12.70
N VAL A 246 -2.18 7.54 -11.93
CA VAL A 246 -2.19 7.72 -10.48
C VAL A 246 -2.63 6.43 -9.84
N THR A 247 -1.86 5.93 -8.89
CA THR A 247 -2.24 4.78 -8.06
C THR A 247 -2.01 5.12 -6.58
N PRO A 248 -2.87 4.68 -5.65
CA PRO A 248 -4.21 4.15 -5.86
C PRO A 248 -5.17 5.14 -6.59
N PRO A 249 -6.23 4.67 -7.26
CA PRO A 249 -7.16 5.51 -8.02
C PRO A 249 -8.06 6.35 -7.09
N PHE A 250 -8.68 7.42 -7.63
CA PHE A 250 -9.63 8.28 -6.91
C PHE A 250 -11.00 7.61 -6.76
N LYS A 251 -11.09 6.61 -5.88
CA LYS A 251 -12.30 5.82 -5.58
C LYS A 251 -12.59 5.84 -4.08
N PRO A 252 -13.30 6.86 -3.56
CA PRO A 252 -13.55 6.97 -2.13
C PRO A 252 -14.50 5.90 -1.58
N HIS A 253 -15.09 5.03 -2.41
CA HIS A 253 -15.85 3.87 -1.91
C HIS A 253 -14.97 2.64 -1.61
N LEU A 254 -13.66 2.72 -1.92
CA LEU A 254 -12.65 1.70 -1.60
C LEU A 254 -11.67 2.17 -0.50
N GLU A 255 -11.98 3.32 0.10
CA GLU A 255 -11.36 3.94 1.28
C GLU A 255 -12.46 4.12 2.33
#